data_AF-A0A7K7X0G6-F1
#
_entry.id   AF-A0A7K7X0G6-F1
#
_cell.length_a   1.000
_cell.length_b   1.000
_cell.length_c   1.000
_cell.angle_alpha   90.00
_cell.angle_beta   90.00
_cell.angle_gamma   90.00
#
_symmetry.space_group_name_H-M   'P 1'
#
loop_
_entity.id
_entity.type
_entity.pdbx_description
1 polymer ?
#
loop_
_entity_poly.entity_id
_entity_poly.type
_entity_poly.pdbx_seq_one_letter_code
_entity_poly.pdbx_strand_id
1 'polypeptide(L)'
;QDGRGFGIGELVWGKLRGFSWWPGRIVSWWMTGRSRAAEGTRWVMWFGDGKFSVVCVEKLLPLSSFASAFHQATYNKQPMYRKAIYEVLQVASSRAGKIFPACPENDETDTSKVVEIQNKQMIEWALGGFQPSGPKGLEPPEEERNPYKEVYTEMWVEPEAAAYAPPPPAKKPRKSTTQEKPKVKEIIDERTRERLVYEVRQKCRNIEDICISCGSLNVTLEHPLFIGGMCQNCKNCFLECAYQYDDDGYQSYCTICCGGREVLMCGNNNCCRCFCVECVDLLVGPGAAQAAIKEDPWNCYMCGHKGVYGLLRRREDWPSRLQMFFANNHDQEFVSLLVLKDLGIQVDRYIASEVCEDSITVGMVRHQGKIMYVGDVRNVTQKHIQEWGPFDLVIGGSPCNDLSIVNPARKGLYEGTGRLFFEFYRLLHEARPKEGDDRPFFWLFENVVAMGVSDKRDISRFLESNPVMIDAKEVSAAHRARYFWGNLPGMNR
;
A
#
# COMPACT_ATOMS: atom_id res chain seq x y z
N GLN A 1 -12.33 -25.34 12.02
CA GLN A 1 -12.32 -25.11 10.55
C GLN A 1 -13.74 -24.86 10.09
N ASP A 2 -13.96 -24.16 8.97
CA ASP A 2 -15.29 -23.76 8.46
C ASP A 2 -15.92 -24.81 7.51
N GLY A 3 -15.30 -25.98 7.35
CA GLY A 3 -15.75 -27.03 6.43
C GLY A 3 -15.43 -26.79 4.95
N ARG A 4 -14.87 -25.64 4.57
CA ARG A 4 -14.64 -25.24 3.16
C ARG A 4 -13.22 -25.57 2.63
N GLY A 5 -12.55 -26.57 3.21
CA GLY A 5 -11.18 -26.98 2.83
C GLY A 5 -10.09 -25.97 3.22
N PHE A 6 -8.81 -26.34 3.00
CA PHE A 6 -7.63 -25.50 3.22
C PHE A 6 -7.52 -24.83 4.61
N GLY A 7 -6.95 -25.57 5.57
CA GLY A 7 -6.58 -25.09 6.90
C GLY A 7 -5.26 -24.31 6.95
N ILE A 8 -4.99 -23.67 8.09
CA ILE A 8 -3.77 -22.88 8.32
C ILE A 8 -2.53 -23.78 8.28
N GLY A 9 -1.48 -23.29 7.63
CA GLY A 9 -0.22 -24.01 7.39
C GLY A 9 -0.21 -24.88 6.13
N GLU A 10 -1.36 -25.16 5.49
CA GLU A 10 -1.38 -25.97 4.26
C GLU A 10 -0.64 -25.28 3.09
N LEU A 11 0.09 -26.06 2.30
CA LEU A 11 0.74 -25.58 1.08
C LEU A 11 -0.21 -25.72 -0.11
N VAL A 12 -0.34 -24.66 -0.88
CA VAL A 12 -1.32 -24.51 -1.96
C VAL A 12 -0.72 -23.90 -3.22
N TRP A 13 -1.38 -24.15 -4.34
CA TRP A 13 -1.30 -23.31 -5.53
C TRP A 13 -2.48 -22.35 -5.53
N GLY A 14 -2.24 -21.09 -5.86
CA GLY A 14 -3.29 -20.09 -6.06
C GLY A 14 -3.30 -19.49 -7.46
N LYS A 15 -4.49 -19.17 -7.98
CA LYS A 15 -4.67 -18.56 -9.30
C LYS A 15 -5.05 -17.08 -9.22
N LEU A 16 -4.05 -16.22 -9.38
CA LEU A 16 -4.26 -14.78 -9.58
C LEU A 16 -4.52 -14.44 -11.06
N ARG A 17 -5.20 -13.32 -11.32
CA ARG A 17 -5.50 -12.83 -12.68
C ARG A 17 -4.22 -12.31 -13.32
N GLY A 18 -3.91 -12.76 -14.54
CA GLY A 18 -2.70 -12.39 -15.28
C GLY A 18 -1.47 -13.26 -14.99
N PHE A 19 -1.45 -14.00 -13.88
CA PHE A 19 -0.32 -14.85 -13.47
C PHE A 19 -0.54 -16.33 -13.81
N SER A 20 0.55 -17.12 -13.80
CA SER A 20 0.48 -18.58 -13.68
C SER A 20 -0.15 -19.01 -12.35
N TRP A 21 -0.39 -20.31 -12.15
CA TRP A 21 -0.60 -20.82 -10.79
C TRP A 21 0.68 -20.60 -9.98
N TRP A 22 0.56 -19.96 -8.83
CA TRP A 22 1.70 -19.56 -7.98
C TRP A 22 1.65 -20.31 -6.64
N PRO A 23 2.79 -20.81 -6.12
CA PRO A 23 2.80 -21.52 -4.84
C PRO A 23 2.68 -20.56 -3.65
N GLY A 24 1.96 -20.99 -2.62
CA GLY A 24 1.80 -20.26 -1.36
C GLY A 24 1.48 -21.18 -0.19
N ARG A 25 1.38 -20.59 1.00
CA ARG A 25 0.95 -21.23 2.25
C ARG A 25 -0.29 -20.52 2.78
N ILE A 26 -1.28 -21.28 3.24
CA ILE A 26 -2.41 -20.71 3.97
C ILE A 26 -1.91 -20.15 5.29
N VAL A 27 -2.08 -18.85 5.49
CA VAL A 27 -1.75 -18.17 6.74
C VAL A 27 -2.99 -17.62 7.39
N SER A 28 -2.80 -17.00 8.54
CA SER A 28 -3.83 -16.46 9.38
C SER A 28 -3.98 -14.94 9.23
N TRP A 29 -5.11 -14.41 9.69
CA TRP A 29 -5.35 -12.96 9.72
C TRP A 29 -4.44 -12.23 10.72
N TRP A 30 -4.00 -12.90 11.78
CA TRP A 30 -3.02 -12.33 12.73
C TRP A 30 -1.61 -12.26 12.14
N MET A 31 -1.19 -13.24 11.34
CA MET A 31 0.09 -13.16 10.60
C MET A 31 0.11 -12.06 9.53
N THR A 32 -1.05 -11.63 9.03
CA THR A 32 -1.15 -10.54 8.06
C THR A 32 -1.43 -9.17 8.69
N GLY A 33 -1.63 -9.11 10.02
CA GLY A 33 -2.01 -7.88 10.74
C GLY A 33 -3.36 -7.29 10.31
N ARG A 34 -4.21 -8.05 9.62
CA ARG A 34 -5.41 -7.56 8.91
C ARG A 34 -6.67 -8.31 9.36
N SER A 35 -7.82 -7.88 8.86
CA SER A 35 -9.11 -8.48 9.23
C SER A 35 -9.24 -9.96 8.86
N ARG A 36 -10.14 -10.66 9.55
CA ARG A 36 -10.49 -12.06 9.26
C ARG A 36 -10.91 -12.21 7.80
N ALA A 37 -10.34 -13.21 7.11
CA ALA A 37 -10.77 -13.56 5.75
C ALA A 37 -12.27 -13.90 5.72
N ALA A 38 -12.97 -13.44 4.68
CA ALA A 38 -14.40 -13.69 4.52
C ALA A 38 -14.70 -15.18 4.27
N GLU A 39 -15.91 -15.62 4.60
CA GLU A 39 -16.33 -17.02 4.43
C GLU A 39 -16.14 -17.50 2.97
N GLY A 40 -15.43 -18.62 2.78
CA GLY A 40 -15.05 -19.11 1.45
C GLY A 40 -13.79 -18.49 0.84
N THR A 41 -13.06 -17.66 1.60
CA THR A 41 -11.73 -17.16 1.25
C THR A 41 -10.66 -17.56 2.27
N ARG A 42 -9.39 -17.43 1.90
CA ARG A 42 -8.22 -17.67 2.75
C ARG A 42 -7.19 -16.57 2.58
N TRP A 43 -6.46 -16.25 3.65
CA TRP A 43 -5.19 -15.53 3.53
C TRP A 43 -4.11 -16.50 3.03
N VAL A 44 -3.45 -16.13 1.93
CA VAL A 44 -2.33 -16.88 1.34
C VAL A 44 -1.09 -16.01 1.43
N MET A 45 0.00 -16.57 1.94
CA MET A 45 1.36 -16.03 1.81
C MET A 45 2.03 -16.67 0.60
N TRP A 46 2.48 -15.88 -0.36
CA TRP A 46 3.14 -16.38 -1.57
C TRP A 46 4.62 -16.67 -1.32
N PHE A 47 5.12 -17.76 -1.91
CA PHE A 47 6.57 -18.00 -1.95
C PHE A 47 7.21 -17.13 -3.04
N GLY A 48 8.50 -16.82 -2.89
CA GLY A 48 9.28 -15.96 -3.78
C GLY A 48 9.35 -14.50 -3.35
N ASP A 49 8.21 -13.88 -3.01
CA ASP A 49 8.14 -12.48 -2.56
C ASP A 49 7.56 -12.28 -1.14
N GLY A 50 6.99 -13.33 -0.53
CA GLY A 50 6.44 -13.29 0.83
C GLY A 50 5.14 -12.51 0.98
N LYS A 51 4.55 -11.99 -0.11
CA LYS A 51 3.36 -11.13 -0.04
C LYS A 51 2.11 -11.91 0.37
N PHE A 52 1.14 -11.19 0.93
CA PHE A 52 -0.13 -11.74 1.38
C PHE A 52 -1.28 -11.38 0.43
N SER A 53 -2.24 -12.28 0.26
CA SER A 53 -3.46 -12.01 -0.52
C SER A 53 -4.66 -12.79 0.02
N VAL A 54 -5.86 -12.22 -0.11
CA VAL A 54 -7.11 -12.95 0.11
C VAL A 54 -7.50 -13.67 -1.18
N VAL A 55 -7.61 -15.00 -1.13
CA VAL A 55 -7.90 -15.85 -2.30
C VAL A 55 -9.16 -16.67 -2.03
N CYS A 56 -10.08 -16.71 -3.00
CA CYS A 56 -11.26 -17.59 -2.94
C CYS A 56 -10.83 -19.06 -2.98
N VAL A 57 -11.47 -19.93 -2.18
CA VAL A 57 -11.19 -21.38 -2.15
C VAL A 57 -11.24 -22.03 -3.54
N GLU A 58 -12.16 -21.59 -4.40
CA GLU A 58 -12.31 -22.04 -5.79
C GLU A 58 -11.09 -21.75 -6.69
N LYS A 59 -10.19 -20.85 -6.26
CA LYS A 59 -8.94 -20.48 -6.95
C LYS A 59 -7.70 -21.08 -6.26
N LEU A 60 -7.90 -22.06 -5.37
CA LEU A 60 -6.86 -22.80 -4.68
C LEU A 60 -6.86 -24.28 -5.10
N LEU A 61 -5.67 -24.84 -5.23
CA LEU A 61 -5.42 -26.28 -5.33
C LEU A 61 -4.40 -26.66 -4.25
N PRO A 62 -4.42 -27.89 -3.70
CA PRO A 62 -3.35 -28.33 -2.79
C PRO A 62 -2.02 -28.42 -3.56
N LEU A 63 -0.89 -28.23 -2.87
CA LEU A 63 0.45 -28.30 -3.51
C LEU A 63 0.67 -29.64 -4.24
N SER A 64 0.05 -30.73 -3.76
CA SER A 64 0.04 -32.05 -4.40
C SER A 64 -0.46 -32.07 -5.84
N SER A 65 -1.22 -31.06 -6.29
CA SER A 65 -1.57 -30.84 -7.70
C SER A 65 -0.41 -30.26 -8.54
N PHE A 66 0.84 -30.46 -8.14
CA PHE A 66 2.04 -29.90 -8.77
C PHE A 66 2.09 -30.15 -10.28
N ALA A 67 1.78 -31.37 -10.72
CA ALA A 67 1.82 -31.77 -12.14
C ALA A 67 0.79 -31.06 -13.05
N SER A 68 -0.27 -30.47 -12.51
CA SER A 68 -1.26 -29.69 -13.30
C SER A 68 -1.17 -28.17 -13.11
N ALA A 69 -0.49 -27.71 -12.05
CA ALA A 69 -0.33 -26.29 -11.74
C ALA A 69 1.04 -25.71 -12.14
N PHE A 70 2.12 -26.51 -12.08
CA PHE A 70 3.47 -26.05 -12.40
C PHE A 70 3.62 -25.64 -13.87
N HIS A 71 4.07 -24.40 -14.10
CA HIS A 71 4.16 -23.85 -15.45
C HIS A 71 5.62 -23.68 -15.90
N GLN A 72 6.16 -24.70 -16.58
CA GLN A 72 7.55 -24.76 -17.05
C GLN A 72 7.99 -23.50 -17.84
N ALA A 73 7.12 -22.94 -18.67
CA ALA A 73 7.45 -21.74 -19.46
C ALA A 73 7.60 -20.47 -18.60
N THR A 74 6.94 -20.41 -17.43
CA THR A 74 7.15 -19.33 -16.45
C THR A 74 8.41 -19.59 -15.62
N TYR A 75 8.63 -20.84 -15.19
CA TYR A 75 9.89 -21.24 -14.55
C TYR A 75 11.12 -20.93 -15.41
N ASN A 76 11.03 -21.13 -16.73
CA ASN A 76 12.14 -20.83 -17.63
C ASN A 76 12.37 -19.31 -17.84
N LYS A 77 11.37 -18.44 -17.57
CA LYS A 77 11.43 -16.99 -17.88
C LYS A 77 11.46 -16.05 -16.67
N GLN A 78 10.93 -16.44 -15.51
CA GLN A 78 10.78 -15.56 -14.34
C GLN A 78 11.64 -16.05 -13.16
N PRO A 79 12.73 -15.35 -12.79
CA PRO A 79 13.56 -15.72 -11.64
C PRO A 79 12.77 -15.81 -10.32
N MET A 80 11.79 -14.92 -10.13
CA MET A 80 10.92 -14.92 -8.94
C MET A 80 10.05 -16.19 -8.86
N TYR A 81 9.60 -16.75 -9.99
CA TYR A 81 8.89 -18.05 -10.01
C TYR A 81 9.84 -19.21 -9.71
N ARG A 82 11.10 -19.17 -10.18
CA ARG A 82 12.11 -20.18 -9.79
C ARG A 82 12.33 -20.18 -8.28
N LYS A 83 12.53 -18.99 -7.70
CA LYS A 83 12.66 -18.80 -6.25
C LYS A 83 11.43 -19.33 -5.49
N ALA A 84 10.23 -18.97 -5.93
CA ALA A 84 8.98 -19.43 -5.32
C ALA A 84 8.82 -20.96 -5.34
N ILE A 85 9.21 -21.60 -6.44
CA ILE A 85 9.21 -23.06 -6.59
C ILE A 85 10.28 -23.73 -5.72
N TYR A 86 11.47 -23.13 -5.57
CA TYR A 86 12.49 -23.65 -4.66
C TYR A 86 12.02 -23.61 -3.20
N GLU A 87 11.57 -22.44 -2.70
CA GLU A 87 11.16 -22.26 -1.31
C GLU A 87 9.99 -23.17 -0.91
N VAL A 88 8.94 -23.27 -1.75
CA VAL A 88 7.81 -24.17 -1.44
C VAL A 88 8.23 -25.63 -1.43
N LEU A 89 9.20 -26.01 -2.27
CA LEU A 89 9.72 -27.37 -2.31
C LEU A 89 10.69 -27.68 -1.17
N GLN A 90 11.42 -26.69 -0.63
CA GLN A 90 12.17 -26.84 0.63
C GLN A 90 11.24 -27.09 1.82
N VAL A 91 10.15 -26.33 1.94
CA VAL A 91 9.15 -26.54 3.01
C VAL A 91 8.46 -27.90 2.83
N ALA A 92 8.11 -28.27 1.60
CA ALA A 92 7.57 -29.59 1.28
C ALA A 92 8.54 -30.73 1.62
N SER A 93 9.82 -30.59 1.26
CA SER A 93 10.83 -31.64 1.50
C SER A 93 11.15 -31.80 2.98
N SER A 94 11.19 -30.68 3.73
CA SER A 94 11.31 -30.69 5.19
C SER A 94 10.16 -31.45 5.86
N ARG A 95 8.90 -31.10 5.54
CA ARG A 95 7.70 -31.79 6.09
C ARG A 95 7.63 -33.27 5.68
N ALA A 96 8.04 -33.60 4.47
CA ALA A 96 8.05 -34.97 3.95
C ALA A 96 9.21 -35.84 4.47
N GLY A 97 10.15 -35.28 5.25
CA GLY A 97 11.40 -35.95 5.63
C GLY A 97 12.31 -36.28 4.43
N LYS A 98 12.09 -35.62 3.29
CA LYS A 98 12.80 -35.88 2.04
C LYS A 98 14.10 -35.08 2.01
N ILE A 99 15.19 -35.74 2.38
CA ILE A 99 16.55 -35.17 2.25
C ILE A 99 16.95 -35.15 0.77
N PHE A 100 17.39 -33.98 0.31
CA PHE A 100 18.15 -33.80 -0.92
C PHE A 100 19.60 -33.48 -0.54
N PRO A 101 20.62 -33.92 -1.30
CA PRO A 101 22.02 -33.67 -0.94
C PRO A 101 22.33 -32.16 -0.91
N ALA A 102 22.92 -31.70 0.20
CA ALA A 102 23.61 -30.42 0.26
C ALA A 102 25.08 -30.61 -0.15
N CYS A 103 25.67 -29.60 -0.78
CA CYS A 103 27.07 -29.64 -1.21
C CYS A 103 28.00 -29.23 -0.06
N PRO A 104 29.18 -29.85 0.12
CA PRO A 104 30.19 -29.35 1.04
C PRO A 104 30.76 -27.99 0.56
N GLU A 105 31.22 -27.17 1.51
CA GLU A 105 31.50 -25.73 1.33
C GLU A 105 32.83 -25.38 0.60
N ASN A 106 33.39 -26.29 -0.20
CA ASN A 106 34.66 -26.05 -0.91
C ASN A 106 34.47 -25.80 -2.42
N ASP A 107 35.31 -24.89 -2.95
CA ASP A 107 35.39 -24.37 -4.33
C ASP A 107 34.20 -23.52 -4.83
N GLU A 108 34.38 -22.19 -4.81
CA GLU A 108 33.41 -21.16 -5.20
C GLU A 108 33.04 -21.12 -6.70
N THR A 109 33.55 -22.04 -7.53
CA THR A 109 33.46 -21.94 -9.00
C THR A 109 32.34 -22.75 -9.66
N ASP A 110 31.60 -23.58 -8.92
CA ASP A 110 30.49 -24.37 -9.51
C ASP A 110 29.16 -24.40 -8.73
N THR A 111 29.00 -23.53 -7.72
CA THR A 111 27.81 -23.49 -6.85
C THR A 111 26.50 -23.33 -7.64
N SER A 112 26.50 -22.58 -8.74
CA SER A 112 25.29 -22.33 -9.55
C SER A 112 24.75 -23.59 -10.24
N LYS A 113 25.62 -24.43 -10.82
CA LYS A 113 25.18 -25.67 -11.49
C LYS A 113 24.64 -26.67 -10.46
N VAL A 114 25.24 -26.74 -9.28
CA VAL A 114 24.79 -27.63 -8.19
C VAL A 114 23.37 -27.28 -7.72
N VAL A 115 23.08 -25.98 -7.55
CA VAL A 115 21.72 -25.51 -7.19
C VAL A 115 20.71 -25.82 -8.30
N GLU A 116 21.07 -25.68 -9.58
CA GLU A 116 20.17 -26.08 -10.69
C GLU A 116 19.90 -27.60 -10.72
N ILE A 117 20.89 -28.44 -10.43
CA ILE A 117 20.72 -29.89 -10.31
C ILE A 117 19.80 -30.25 -9.14
N GLN A 118 20.00 -29.63 -7.97
CA GLN A 118 19.15 -29.86 -6.79
C GLN A 118 17.69 -29.44 -7.08
N ASN A 119 17.49 -28.26 -7.67
CA ASN A 119 16.16 -27.77 -8.08
C ASN A 119 15.46 -28.74 -9.05
N LYS A 120 16.20 -29.30 -10.02
CA LYS A 120 15.65 -30.29 -10.96
C LYS A 120 15.17 -31.56 -10.24
N GLN A 121 15.95 -32.08 -9.29
CA GLN A 121 15.58 -33.25 -8.48
C GLN A 121 14.33 -32.98 -7.62
N MET A 122 14.21 -31.78 -7.04
CA MET A 122 13.05 -31.39 -6.24
C MET A 122 11.78 -31.26 -7.10
N ILE A 123 11.90 -30.72 -8.32
CA ILE A 123 10.80 -30.63 -9.28
C ILE A 123 10.38 -32.01 -9.79
N GLU A 124 11.33 -32.90 -10.11
CA GLU A 124 11.04 -34.29 -10.52
C GLU A 124 10.33 -35.07 -9.41
N TRP A 125 10.74 -34.89 -8.15
CA TRP A 125 10.07 -35.46 -6.98
C TRP A 125 8.63 -34.95 -6.80
N ALA A 126 8.39 -33.66 -7.02
CA ALA A 126 7.07 -33.05 -6.93
C ALA A 126 6.15 -33.45 -8.08
N LEU A 127 6.67 -33.53 -9.31
CA LEU A 127 5.98 -34.10 -10.48
C LEU A 127 5.64 -35.59 -10.26
N GLY A 128 6.52 -36.33 -9.59
CA GLY A 128 6.29 -37.70 -9.13
C GLY A 128 5.30 -37.83 -7.97
N GLY A 129 4.63 -36.75 -7.55
CA GLY A 129 3.58 -36.78 -6.53
C GLY A 129 4.10 -36.87 -5.09
N PHE A 130 5.32 -36.37 -4.81
CA PHE A 130 5.90 -36.26 -3.46
C PHE A 130 6.14 -37.60 -2.73
N GLN A 131 6.47 -38.65 -3.47
CA GLN A 131 6.72 -40.00 -2.93
C GLN A 131 7.98 -40.06 -2.04
N PRO A 132 8.00 -40.88 -0.96
CA PRO A 132 7.03 -41.92 -0.61
C PRO A 132 5.87 -41.46 0.30
N SER A 133 5.96 -40.27 0.90
CA SER A 133 4.94 -39.75 1.82
C SER A 133 3.66 -39.27 1.11
N GLY A 134 3.79 -38.94 -0.17
CA GLY A 134 2.70 -38.42 -1.00
C GLY A 134 2.11 -37.10 -0.46
N PRO A 135 0.85 -36.79 -0.78
CA PRO A 135 0.17 -35.57 -0.32
C PRO A 135 0.13 -35.41 1.21
N LYS A 136 0.13 -36.52 1.98
CA LYS A 136 0.12 -36.50 3.44
C LYS A 136 1.41 -35.93 4.03
N GLY A 137 2.55 -36.12 3.38
CA GLY A 137 3.84 -35.53 3.79
C GLY A 137 3.93 -34.01 3.59
N LEU A 138 2.90 -33.37 3.02
CA LEU A 138 2.84 -31.92 2.84
C LEU A 138 2.00 -31.22 3.92
N GLU A 139 1.28 -31.99 4.74
CA GLU A 139 0.46 -31.45 5.82
C GLU A 139 1.30 -30.63 6.82
N PRO A 140 0.76 -29.52 7.37
CA PRO A 140 1.47 -28.72 8.35
C PRO A 140 1.74 -29.47 9.67
N PRO A 141 2.88 -29.21 10.34
CA PRO A 141 3.10 -29.53 11.75
C PRO A 141 2.03 -28.93 12.68
N GLU A 142 1.90 -29.42 13.91
CA GLU A 142 0.86 -28.96 14.84
C GLU A 142 1.06 -27.48 15.23
N GLU A 143 2.32 -27.05 15.27
CA GLU A 143 2.79 -25.70 15.55
C GLU A 143 2.34 -24.72 14.46
N GLU A 144 2.43 -25.13 13.19
CA GLU A 144 1.92 -24.34 12.05
C GLU A 144 0.38 -24.35 11.97
N ARG A 145 -0.29 -25.41 12.46
CA ARG A 145 -1.76 -25.47 12.54
C ARG A 145 -2.33 -24.55 13.63
N ASN A 146 -1.61 -24.35 14.73
CA ASN A 146 -2.08 -23.60 15.89
C ASN A 146 -0.98 -22.74 16.56
N PRO A 147 -0.58 -21.61 15.95
CA PRO A 147 0.48 -20.72 16.43
C PRO A 147 0.07 -19.83 17.63
N TYR A 148 -0.67 -20.39 18.60
CA TYR A 148 -1.25 -19.67 19.74
C TYR A 148 -0.86 -20.23 21.11
N LYS A 149 -0.02 -21.27 21.20
CA LYS A 149 0.28 -21.96 22.48
C LYS A 149 1.04 -21.11 23.51
N GLU A 150 1.57 -19.94 23.16
CA GLU A 150 2.48 -19.14 24.02
C GLU A 150 2.04 -17.67 24.27
N VAL A 151 0.79 -17.28 23.93
CA VAL A 151 0.30 -15.90 24.18
C VAL A 151 -0.78 -15.89 25.26
N TYR A 152 -0.55 -15.09 26.31
CA TYR A 152 -1.40 -15.00 27.50
C TYR A 152 -2.87 -14.68 27.16
N THR A 153 -3.79 -15.41 27.79
CA THR A 153 -5.25 -15.27 27.64
C THR A 153 -5.77 -13.88 28.03
N GLU A 154 -4.99 -13.10 28.79
CA GLU A 154 -5.39 -11.80 29.34
C GLU A 154 -5.35 -10.64 28.33
N MET A 155 -4.75 -10.83 27.15
CA MET A 155 -4.82 -9.85 26.05
C MET A 155 -6.09 -9.97 25.18
N TRP A 156 -7.00 -10.90 25.48
CA TRP A 156 -8.23 -11.12 24.72
C TRP A 156 -9.39 -10.22 25.17
N VAL A 157 -9.23 -8.91 25.00
CA VAL A 157 -10.31 -7.92 25.16
C VAL A 157 -10.73 -7.41 23.78
N GLU A 158 -11.98 -7.68 23.37
CA GLU A 158 -12.57 -7.01 22.21
C GLU A 158 -12.84 -5.53 22.56
N PRO A 159 -12.61 -4.57 21.63
CA PRO A 159 -13.15 -3.23 21.78
C PRO A 159 -14.69 -3.32 21.85
N GLU A 160 -15.27 -2.97 23.00
CA GLU A 160 -16.70 -3.21 23.26
C GLU A 160 -17.61 -2.60 22.18
N ALA A 161 -18.45 -3.45 21.58
CA ALA A 161 -19.56 -2.99 20.77
C ALA A 161 -20.56 -2.25 21.67
N ALA A 162 -20.60 -0.91 21.55
CA ALA A 162 -21.33 -0.02 22.45
C ALA A 162 -22.77 -0.50 22.72
N ALA A 163 -23.04 -0.87 23.97
CA ALA A 163 -24.29 -1.51 24.37
C ALA A 163 -25.48 -0.55 24.27
N TYR A 164 -26.36 -0.78 23.29
CA TYR A 164 -27.65 -0.10 23.22
C TYR A 164 -28.59 -0.57 24.33
N ALA A 165 -29.12 0.37 25.11
CA ALA A 165 -30.10 0.10 26.15
C ALA A 165 -31.42 -0.47 25.58
N PRO A 166 -32.14 -1.32 26.33
CA PRO A 166 -33.36 -1.97 25.85
C PRO A 166 -34.51 -0.96 25.63
N PRO A 167 -35.30 -1.09 24.55
CA PRO A 167 -36.40 -0.18 24.24
C PRO A 167 -37.64 -0.41 25.13
N PRO A 168 -38.51 0.60 25.30
CA PRO A 168 -39.73 0.50 26.11
C PRO A 168 -40.79 -0.45 25.50
N PRO A 169 -41.72 -0.99 26.31
CA PRO A 169 -42.63 -2.06 25.90
C PRO A 169 -43.66 -1.64 24.82
N ALA A 170 -43.90 -2.56 23.88
CA ALA A 170 -44.66 -2.30 22.66
C ALA A 170 -46.18 -2.18 22.87
N LYS A 171 -46.82 -1.32 22.05
CA LYS A 171 -48.27 -1.37 21.81
C LYS A 171 -48.61 -2.50 20.80
N LYS A 172 -49.80 -3.07 20.92
CA LYS A 172 -50.18 -4.38 20.33
C LYS A 172 -50.23 -4.37 18.78
N PRO A 173 -49.88 -5.49 18.11
CA PRO A 173 -49.85 -5.60 16.65
C PRO A 173 -51.24 -5.81 16.01
N ARG A 174 -51.40 -5.44 14.74
CA ARG A 174 -52.53 -5.80 13.87
C ARG A 174 -52.01 -6.67 12.71
N LYS A 175 -52.70 -7.77 12.40
CA LYS A 175 -52.23 -8.84 11.48
C LYS A 175 -52.44 -8.48 10.00
N SER A 176 -51.50 -8.87 9.14
CA SER A 176 -51.78 -9.33 7.76
C SER A 176 -50.68 -10.24 7.20
N THR A 177 -51.04 -11.52 7.06
CA THR A 177 -50.59 -12.54 6.09
C THR A 177 -49.35 -12.32 5.20
N THR A 178 -48.37 -13.23 5.37
CA THR A 178 -47.64 -14.00 4.33
C THR A 178 -47.31 -13.36 2.96
N GLN A 179 -46.01 -13.25 2.68
CA GLN A 179 -45.34 -14.04 1.62
C GLN A 179 -43.82 -14.04 1.83
N GLU A 180 -43.15 -15.16 1.53
CA GLU A 180 -41.69 -15.26 1.63
C GLU A 180 -41.01 -14.53 0.45
N LYS A 181 -39.83 -13.95 0.70
CA LYS A 181 -38.91 -13.49 -0.36
C LYS A 181 -37.48 -13.96 -0.07
N PRO A 182 -36.69 -14.29 -1.11
CA PRO A 182 -35.36 -14.88 -0.90
C PRO A 182 -34.37 -13.88 -0.30
N LYS A 183 -33.44 -14.37 0.52
CA LYS A 183 -32.25 -13.60 0.92
C LYS A 183 -31.31 -13.47 -0.28
N VAL A 184 -31.40 -12.37 -1.00
CA VAL A 184 -30.45 -12.02 -2.06
C VAL A 184 -29.07 -11.84 -1.43
N LYS A 185 -28.10 -12.67 -1.85
CA LYS A 185 -26.68 -12.32 -1.71
C LYS A 185 -26.37 -11.25 -2.74
N GLU A 186 -26.02 -10.05 -2.32
CA GLU A 186 -25.53 -9.01 -3.23
C GLU A 186 -24.13 -9.37 -3.75
N ILE A 187 -24.12 -10.11 -4.85
CA ILE A 187 -23.01 -10.07 -5.80
C ILE A 187 -23.13 -8.70 -6.50
N ILE A 188 -22.11 -7.86 -6.39
CA ILE A 188 -22.06 -6.59 -7.11
C ILE A 188 -21.76 -6.89 -8.58
N ASP A 189 -22.81 -7.16 -9.36
CA ASP A 189 -22.80 -7.22 -10.83
C ASP A 189 -22.46 -5.82 -11.40
N GLU A 190 -21.63 -5.75 -12.44
CA GLU A 190 -21.28 -4.50 -13.14
C GLU A 190 -22.57 -3.77 -13.60
N ARG A 191 -23.61 -4.51 -14.01
CA ARG A 191 -24.94 -3.96 -14.36
C ARG A 191 -25.70 -3.32 -13.21
N THR A 192 -25.37 -3.66 -11.95
CA THR A 192 -25.98 -3.01 -10.77
C THR A 192 -25.60 -1.54 -10.71
N ARG A 193 -24.33 -1.21 -11.01
CA ARG A 193 -23.85 0.18 -11.06
C ARG A 193 -24.58 0.99 -12.14
N GLU A 194 -24.68 0.44 -13.35
CA GLU A 194 -25.39 1.08 -14.47
C GLU A 194 -26.86 1.36 -14.14
N ARG A 195 -27.55 0.35 -13.60
CA ARG A 195 -28.95 0.44 -13.20
C ARG A 195 -29.16 1.50 -12.11
N LEU A 196 -28.34 1.53 -11.07
CA LEU A 196 -28.49 2.49 -9.98
C LEU A 196 -28.22 3.92 -10.44
N VAL A 197 -27.24 4.12 -11.32
CA VAL A 197 -26.99 5.41 -11.95
C VAL A 197 -28.17 5.82 -12.87
N TYR A 198 -28.82 4.88 -13.56
CA TYR A 198 -30.08 5.15 -14.27
C TYR A 198 -31.23 5.52 -13.32
N GLU A 199 -31.42 4.82 -12.20
CA GLU A 199 -32.41 5.19 -11.16
C GLU A 199 -32.18 6.62 -10.63
N VAL A 200 -30.91 7.05 -10.48
CA VAL A 200 -30.55 8.43 -10.13
C VAL A 200 -30.88 9.41 -11.26
N ARG A 201 -30.59 9.08 -12.55
CA ARG A 201 -30.99 9.92 -13.70
C ARG A 201 -32.51 10.10 -13.79
N GLN A 202 -33.30 9.09 -13.42
CA GLN A 202 -34.77 9.17 -13.33
C GLN A 202 -35.29 9.85 -12.05
N LYS A 203 -34.41 10.34 -11.17
CA LYS A 203 -34.72 10.94 -9.86
C LYS A 203 -35.46 9.98 -8.90
N CYS A 204 -35.31 8.67 -9.09
CA CYS A 204 -35.88 7.64 -8.20
C CYS A 204 -34.99 7.36 -6.97
N ARG A 205 -33.78 7.94 -6.92
CA ARG A 205 -32.75 7.73 -5.89
C ARG A 205 -31.80 8.94 -5.86
N ASN A 206 -31.20 9.28 -4.72
CA ASN A 206 -30.15 10.30 -4.68
C ASN A 206 -28.79 9.69 -5.05
N ILE A 207 -27.89 10.49 -5.61
CA ILE A 207 -26.51 10.03 -5.92
C ILE A 207 -25.69 9.74 -4.65
N GLU A 208 -26.09 10.34 -3.52
CA GLU A 208 -25.42 10.15 -2.22
C GLU A 208 -25.84 8.85 -1.52
N ASP A 209 -26.97 8.25 -1.93
CA ASP A 209 -27.45 6.93 -1.47
C ASP A 209 -26.72 5.76 -2.16
N ILE A 210 -25.74 6.02 -3.05
CA ILE A 210 -24.98 4.99 -3.77
C ILE A 210 -23.48 5.28 -3.72
N CYS A 211 -22.66 4.22 -3.66
CA CYS A 211 -21.21 4.34 -3.83
C CYS A 211 -20.91 4.69 -5.30
N ILE A 212 -20.58 5.95 -5.61
CA ILE A 212 -20.35 6.36 -7.00
C ILE A 212 -19.16 5.65 -7.65
N SER A 213 -18.21 5.15 -6.85
CA SER A 213 -17.04 4.39 -7.30
C SER A 213 -17.36 2.97 -7.79
N CYS A 214 -18.37 2.27 -7.24
CA CYS A 214 -18.63 0.85 -7.57
C CYS A 214 -20.10 0.41 -7.63
N GLY A 215 -21.07 1.28 -7.31
CA GLY A 215 -22.50 0.93 -7.29
C GLY A 215 -23.00 0.20 -6.03
N SER A 216 -22.18 -0.01 -5.01
CA SER A 216 -22.66 -0.58 -3.74
C SER A 216 -23.65 0.36 -3.03
N LEU A 217 -24.73 -0.20 -2.47
CA LEU A 217 -25.69 0.51 -1.62
C LEU A 217 -25.22 0.70 -0.16
N ASN A 218 -24.13 0.01 0.24
CA ASN A 218 -23.57 0.12 1.58
C ASN A 218 -22.66 1.37 1.70
N VAL A 219 -23.25 2.55 1.54
CA VAL A 219 -22.57 3.84 1.71
C VAL A 219 -22.24 4.05 3.18
N THR A 220 -20.96 4.32 3.47
CA THR A 220 -20.46 4.59 4.84
C THR A 220 -19.79 5.94 4.97
N LEU A 221 -19.35 6.55 3.86
CA LEU A 221 -18.85 7.93 3.79
C LEU A 221 -19.36 8.61 2.51
N GLU A 222 -19.17 9.92 2.41
CA GLU A 222 -19.27 10.64 1.13
C GLU A 222 -17.96 10.52 0.33
N HIS A 223 -18.03 10.55 -1.01
CA HIS A 223 -16.85 10.58 -1.86
C HIS A 223 -16.12 11.94 -1.74
N PRO A 224 -14.79 11.98 -1.51
CA PRO A 224 -14.11 13.22 -1.11
C PRO A 224 -14.07 14.30 -2.20
N LEU A 225 -14.03 13.91 -3.48
CA LEU A 225 -13.85 14.84 -4.61
C LEU A 225 -15.16 15.27 -5.31
N PHE A 226 -16.22 14.47 -5.17
CA PHE A 226 -17.44 14.58 -5.98
C PHE A 226 -18.68 14.30 -5.14
N ILE A 227 -19.82 14.90 -5.50
CA ILE A 227 -21.12 14.62 -4.88
C ILE A 227 -21.50 13.17 -5.17
N GLY A 228 -21.85 12.43 -4.12
CA GLY A 228 -22.05 10.99 -4.17
C GLY A 228 -21.53 10.27 -2.93
N GLY A 229 -22.05 9.06 -2.69
CA GLY A 229 -21.64 8.20 -1.59
C GLY A 229 -20.39 7.38 -1.89
N MET A 230 -19.86 6.73 -0.87
CA MET A 230 -18.69 5.85 -0.94
C MET A 230 -18.82 4.73 0.10
N CYS A 231 -18.58 3.49 -0.30
CA CYS A 231 -18.55 2.34 0.62
C CYS A 231 -17.13 2.13 1.19
N GLN A 232 -17.02 1.47 2.34
CA GLN A 232 -15.74 1.26 3.03
C GLN A 232 -14.67 0.59 2.16
N ASN A 233 -15.04 -0.37 1.31
CA ASN A 233 -14.08 -1.03 0.40
C ASN A 233 -13.50 -0.05 -0.63
N CYS A 234 -14.33 0.86 -1.15
CA CYS A 234 -13.85 1.92 -2.05
C CYS A 234 -13.03 2.97 -1.30
N LYS A 235 -13.34 3.28 -0.04
CA LYS A 235 -12.45 4.12 0.79
C LYS A 235 -11.05 3.49 0.90
N ASN A 236 -10.96 2.21 1.24
CA ASN A 236 -9.67 1.52 1.38
C ASN A 236 -8.88 1.58 0.06
N CYS A 237 -9.51 1.22 -1.05
CA CYS A 237 -8.92 1.30 -2.39
C CYS A 237 -8.50 2.74 -2.76
N PHE A 238 -9.26 3.77 -2.36
CA PHE A 238 -8.90 5.17 -2.59
C PHE A 238 -7.69 5.62 -1.76
N LEU A 239 -7.59 5.17 -0.50
CA LEU A 239 -6.41 5.42 0.35
C LEU A 239 -5.14 4.70 -0.14
N GLU A 240 -5.30 3.59 -0.86
CA GLU A 240 -4.20 2.85 -1.50
C GLU A 240 -3.79 3.48 -2.84
N CYS A 241 -4.76 3.85 -3.70
CA CYS A 241 -4.51 4.15 -5.11
C CYS A 241 -4.50 5.64 -5.51
N ALA A 242 -5.09 6.57 -4.73
CA ALA A 242 -5.32 7.94 -5.22
C ALA A 242 -4.04 8.81 -5.34
N TYR A 243 -2.90 8.33 -4.83
CA TYR A 243 -1.57 8.94 -5.00
C TYR A 243 -0.56 7.96 -5.65
N GLN A 244 -1.03 6.94 -6.37
CA GLN A 244 -0.18 6.15 -7.26
C GLN A 244 -0.12 6.81 -8.64
N TYR A 245 1.09 6.86 -9.20
CA TYR A 245 1.41 7.48 -10.48
C TYR A 245 2.24 6.50 -11.32
N ASP A 246 2.01 6.49 -12.63
CA ASP A 246 2.77 5.69 -13.60
C ASP A 246 3.98 6.48 -14.14
N ASP A 247 4.86 5.80 -14.89
CA ASP A 247 6.12 6.36 -15.43
C ASP A 247 5.93 7.57 -16.38
N ASP A 248 4.68 7.88 -16.78
CA ASP A 248 4.31 9.06 -17.59
C ASP A 248 3.94 10.30 -16.73
N GLY A 249 3.93 10.16 -15.41
CA GLY A 249 3.58 11.21 -14.46
C GLY A 249 2.08 11.39 -14.21
N TYR A 250 1.21 10.56 -14.81
CA TYR A 250 -0.24 10.56 -14.55
C TYR A 250 -0.63 9.56 -13.46
N GLN A 251 -1.82 9.74 -12.87
CA GLN A 251 -2.38 8.80 -11.90
C GLN A 251 -2.64 7.43 -12.54
N SER A 252 -2.08 6.36 -11.95
CA SER A 252 -2.22 4.95 -12.38
C SER A 252 -3.67 4.46 -12.44
N TYR A 253 -4.59 5.19 -11.79
CA TYR A 253 -5.97 4.78 -11.58
C TYR A 253 -6.95 5.95 -11.72
N CYS A 254 -8.20 5.65 -12.09
CA CYS A 254 -9.24 6.66 -12.22
C CYS A 254 -9.50 7.41 -10.90
N THR A 255 -9.49 8.75 -10.95
CA THR A 255 -9.79 9.69 -9.84
C THR A 255 -11.16 9.46 -9.15
N ILE A 256 -12.09 8.69 -9.74
CA ILE A 256 -13.45 8.42 -9.19
C ILE A 256 -13.57 7.01 -8.59
N CYS A 257 -12.95 5.99 -9.19
CA CYS A 257 -13.15 4.59 -8.78
C CYS A 257 -11.88 3.86 -8.35
N CYS A 258 -10.70 4.49 -8.47
CA CYS A 258 -9.40 3.89 -8.18
C CYS A 258 -9.17 2.55 -8.92
N GLY A 259 -9.63 2.52 -10.17
CA GLY A 259 -9.50 1.42 -11.11
C GLY A 259 -9.83 1.88 -12.52
N GLY A 260 -10.52 1.02 -13.28
CA GLY A 260 -10.70 1.16 -14.73
C GLY A 260 -9.64 0.39 -15.52
N ARG A 261 -9.88 0.18 -16.82
CA ARG A 261 -8.94 -0.51 -17.74
C ARG A 261 -8.38 0.40 -18.84
N GLU A 262 -9.04 1.54 -19.04
CA GLU A 262 -8.78 2.53 -20.08
C GLU A 262 -9.15 3.89 -19.47
N VAL A 263 -8.27 4.87 -19.57
CA VAL A 263 -8.38 6.16 -18.89
C VAL A 263 -8.11 7.34 -19.82
N LEU A 264 -8.81 8.43 -19.54
CA LEU A 264 -8.65 9.73 -20.17
C LEU A 264 -7.71 10.57 -19.30
N MET A 265 -6.54 10.91 -19.83
CA MET A 265 -5.57 11.81 -19.20
C MET A 265 -5.99 13.27 -19.39
N CYS A 266 -5.81 14.12 -18.38
CA CYS A 266 -6.13 15.54 -18.47
C CYS A 266 -5.08 16.32 -19.27
N GLY A 267 -5.48 17.04 -20.32
CA GLY A 267 -4.60 17.90 -21.11
C GLY A 267 -4.24 19.25 -20.47
N ASN A 268 -4.63 19.49 -19.21
CA ASN A 268 -4.29 20.72 -18.50
C ASN A 268 -2.89 20.64 -17.86
N ASN A 269 -2.10 21.69 -18.03
CA ASN A 269 -0.78 21.80 -17.41
C ASN A 269 -0.87 21.58 -15.89
N ASN A 270 0.11 20.82 -15.35
CA ASN A 270 0.21 20.45 -13.94
C ASN A 270 -0.98 19.62 -13.39
N CYS A 271 -1.78 18.97 -14.24
CA CYS A 271 -2.89 18.12 -13.81
C CYS A 271 -2.73 16.64 -14.22
N CYS A 272 -2.04 15.87 -13.38
CA CYS A 272 -1.79 14.43 -13.54
C CYS A 272 -3.03 13.51 -13.40
N ARG A 273 -4.27 14.00 -13.56
CA ARG A 273 -5.50 13.24 -13.23
C ARG A 273 -6.06 12.42 -14.38
N CYS A 274 -6.55 11.23 -14.06
CA CYS A 274 -7.07 10.22 -14.99
C CYS A 274 -8.53 9.86 -14.71
N PHE A 275 -9.35 9.69 -15.76
CA PHE A 275 -10.77 9.33 -15.64
C PHE A 275 -11.11 8.15 -16.55
N CYS A 276 -11.59 7.02 -16.01
CA CYS A 276 -11.89 5.87 -16.85
C CYS A 276 -13.19 6.04 -17.66
N VAL A 277 -13.17 5.50 -18.88
CA VAL A 277 -14.27 5.56 -19.87
C VAL A 277 -15.63 5.20 -19.25
N GLU A 278 -15.67 4.11 -18.47
CA GLU A 278 -16.85 3.64 -17.74
C GLU A 278 -17.42 4.68 -16.76
N CYS A 279 -16.56 5.31 -15.94
CA CYS A 279 -17.02 6.33 -14.98
C CYS A 279 -17.58 7.57 -15.71
N VAL A 280 -17.01 7.92 -16.86
CA VAL A 280 -17.46 9.07 -17.64
C VAL A 280 -18.81 8.79 -18.30
N ASP A 281 -18.97 7.66 -19.00
CA ASP A 281 -20.22 7.36 -19.70
C ASP A 281 -21.41 7.09 -18.75
N LEU A 282 -21.12 6.58 -17.55
CA LEU A 282 -22.11 6.42 -16.48
C LEU A 282 -22.42 7.75 -15.77
N LEU A 283 -21.43 8.51 -15.29
CA LEU A 283 -21.71 9.66 -14.42
C LEU A 283 -21.92 10.97 -15.19
N VAL A 284 -21.30 11.14 -16.37
CA VAL A 284 -21.46 12.34 -17.21
C VAL A 284 -22.55 12.13 -18.27
N GLY A 285 -22.46 11.07 -19.08
CA GLY A 285 -23.46 10.76 -20.10
C GLY A 285 -22.93 9.78 -21.16
N PRO A 286 -23.77 8.92 -21.77
CA PRO A 286 -23.28 7.90 -22.70
C PRO A 286 -22.61 8.53 -23.92
N GLY A 287 -21.40 8.08 -24.27
CA GLY A 287 -20.57 8.70 -25.30
C GLY A 287 -19.83 9.96 -24.88
N ALA A 288 -19.91 10.42 -23.63
CA ALA A 288 -19.13 11.55 -23.13
C ALA A 288 -17.63 11.25 -23.09
N ALA A 289 -17.24 9.98 -22.88
CA ALA A 289 -15.85 9.56 -23.00
C ALA A 289 -15.36 9.68 -24.44
N GLN A 290 -16.17 9.26 -25.41
CA GLN A 290 -15.85 9.39 -26.83
C GLN A 290 -15.84 10.85 -27.32
N ALA A 291 -16.58 11.75 -26.66
CA ALA A 291 -16.49 13.19 -26.89
C ALA A 291 -15.15 13.74 -26.36
N ALA A 292 -14.76 13.39 -25.12
CA ALA A 292 -13.50 13.80 -24.51
C ALA A 292 -12.26 13.29 -25.29
N ILE A 293 -12.29 12.06 -25.83
CA ILE A 293 -11.24 11.51 -26.72
C ILE A 293 -11.06 12.34 -28.00
N LYS A 294 -12.06 13.15 -28.39
CA LYS A 294 -12.03 14.03 -29.58
C LYS A 294 -11.83 15.51 -29.23
N GLU A 295 -11.65 15.83 -27.95
CA GLU A 295 -11.41 17.19 -27.47
C GLU A 295 -9.92 17.34 -27.16
N ASP A 296 -9.24 18.26 -27.85
CA ASP A 296 -7.81 18.51 -27.67
C ASP A 296 -7.57 20.02 -27.52
N PRO A 297 -7.06 20.51 -26.36
CA PRO A 297 -6.77 19.78 -25.13
C PRO A 297 -8.02 19.57 -24.25
N TRP A 298 -8.37 18.31 -23.95
CA TRP A 298 -9.45 18.00 -23.01
C TRP A 298 -9.11 18.39 -21.57
N ASN A 299 -10.00 19.17 -20.93
CA ASN A 299 -9.86 19.58 -19.53
C ASN A 299 -10.72 18.71 -18.61
N CYS A 300 -10.09 18.00 -17.66
CA CYS A 300 -10.81 17.09 -16.77
C CYS A 300 -11.76 17.80 -15.80
N TYR A 301 -12.70 17.04 -15.23
CA TYR A 301 -13.79 17.52 -14.37
C TYR A 301 -13.33 18.15 -13.03
N MET A 302 -12.05 18.05 -12.67
CA MET A 302 -11.48 18.82 -11.55
C MET A 302 -10.99 20.21 -11.98
N CYS A 303 -10.42 20.33 -13.19
CA CYS A 303 -9.84 21.57 -13.73
C CYS A 303 -10.86 22.48 -14.42
N GLY A 304 -11.89 21.89 -15.03
CA GLY A 304 -12.88 22.65 -15.78
C GLY A 304 -13.59 23.75 -14.96
N HIS A 305 -13.89 24.88 -15.60
CA HIS A 305 -14.60 26.00 -14.96
C HIS A 305 -16.04 25.69 -14.55
N LYS A 306 -16.63 24.58 -15.05
CA LYS A 306 -17.97 24.12 -14.67
C LYS A 306 -17.84 23.10 -13.54
N GLY A 307 -18.54 23.31 -12.42
CA GLY A 307 -18.59 22.32 -11.34
C GLY A 307 -19.48 21.10 -11.61
N VAL A 308 -20.23 21.07 -12.73
CA VAL A 308 -21.26 20.05 -13.01
C VAL A 308 -21.16 19.50 -14.43
N TYR A 309 -21.10 18.19 -14.55
CA TYR A 309 -21.01 17.41 -15.78
C TYR A 309 -21.96 16.21 -15.71
N GLY A 310 -23.19 16.36 -16.22
CA GLY A 310 -24.22 15.33 -16.09
C GLY A 310 -24.68 15.16 -14.65
N LEU A 311 -24.51 13.94 -14.10
CA LEU A 311 -24.68 13.69 -12.66
C LEU A 311 -23.41 13.99 -11.85
N LEU A 312 -22.22 13.96 -12.47
CA LEU A 312 -20.96 14.21 -11.81
C LEU A 312 -20.87 15.70 -11.40
N ARG A 313 -20.83 15.99 -10.10
CA ARG A 313 -20.61 17.33 -9.56
C ARG A 313 -19.37 17.35 -8.68
N ARG A 314 -18.42 18.24 -8.97
CA ARG A 314 -17.25 18.50 -8.11
C ARG A 314 -17.72 19.08 -6.78
N ARG A 315 -17.12 18.67 -5.66
CA ARG A 315 -17.32 19.34 -4.37
C ARG A 315 -16.52 20.64 -4.34
N GLU A 316 -17.02 21.70 -3.73
CA GLU A 316 -16.21 22.93 -3.56
C GLU A 316 -15.31 22.81 -2.32
N ASP A 317 -15.74 22.09 -1.28
CA ASP A 317 -14.97 21.75 -0.08
C ASP A 317 -14.03 20.54 -0.27
N TRP A 318 -13.76 20.14 -1.52
CA TRP A 318 -12.96 18.95 -1.83
C TRP A 318 -11.54 18.92 -1.24
N PRO A 319 -10.78 20.03 -1.09
CA PRO A 319 -9.41 19.97 -0.55
C PRO A 319 -9.42 19.58 0.93
N SER A 320 -10.24 20.26 1.73
CA SER A 320 -10.41 19.98 3.17
C SER A 320 -11.01 18.60 3.41
N ARG A 321 -11.98 18.18 2.58
CA ARG A 321 -12.49 16.81 2.61
C ARG A 321 -11.42 15.78 2.31
N LEU A 322 -10.57 15.99 1.30
CA LEU A 322 -9.49 15.07 0.97
C LEU A 322 -8.47 14.97 2.12
N GLN A 323 -8.10 16.10 2.71
CA GLN A 323 -7.22 16.17 3.89
C GLN A 323 -7.81 15.37 5.08
N MET A 324 -9.10 15.54 5.39
CA MET A 324 -9.79 14.75 6.42
C MET A 324 -9.94 13.26 6.04
N PHE A 325 -10.13 12.95 4.76
CA PHE A 325 -10.29 11.58 4.28
C PHE A 325 -9.04 10.75 4.51
N PHE A 326 -7.88 11.37 4.28
CA PHE A 326 -6.54 10.84 4.54
C PHE A 326 -6.06 11.01 5.99
N ALA A 327 -6.85 11.54 6.93
CA ALA A 327 -6.38 11.76 8.31
C ALA A 327 -6.19 10.48 9.15
N ASN A 328 -6.34 9.28 8.55
CA ASN A 328 -6.02 7.97 9.12
C ASN A 328 -5.62 7.00 7.98
N ASN A 329 -4.56 6.19 8.18
CA ASN A 329 -3.98 5.16 7.29
C ASN A 329 -3.31 5.69 5.98
N HIS A 330 -1.97 5.59 5.84
CA HIS A 330 -1.15 6.55 5.07
C HIS A 330 0.38 6.13 4.92
N ASP A 331 1.05 5.81 3.79
CA ASP A 331 2.54 5.52 3.79
C ASP A 331 3.26 5.78 2.45
N GLN A 332 4.57 6.11 2.51
CA GLN A 332 5.70 5.57 1.70
C GLN A 332 7.10 6.14 2.13
N GLU A 333 8.22 5.51 1.74
CA GLU A 333 9.61 6.02 1.91
C GLU A 333 10.15 6.70 0.63
N PHE A 334 11.04 7.71 0.72
CA PHE A 334 11.69 8.32 -0.46
C PHE A 334 13.07 8.99 -0.25
N VAL A 335 13.79 9.23 -1.35
CA VAL A 335 15.02 10.04 -1.45
C VAL A 335 14.81 11.20 -2.45
N SER A 336 14.95 12.44 -1.96
CA SER A 336 14.30 13.64 -2.48
C SER A 336 14.44 14.00 -3.97
N LEU A 337 15.56 14.56 -4.45
CA LEU A 337 15.57 15.24 -5.77
C LEU A 337 15.44 14.28 -6.96
N LEU A 338 15.81 13.01 -6.79
CA LEU A 338 15.50 11.97 -7.77
C LEU A 338 13.99 11.75 -7.83
N VAL A 339 13.38 11.43 -6.69
CA VAL A 339 11.94 11.17 -6.57
C VAL A 339 11.08 12.35 -7.01
N LEU A 340 11.44 13.60 -6.70
CA LEU A 340 10.70 14.76 -7.16
C LEU A 340 10.66 14.85 -8.69
N LYS A 341 11.73 14.41 -9.39
CA LYS A 341 11.76 14.37 -10.86
C LYS A 341 10.99 13.16 -11.40
N ASP A 342 11.12 12.01 -10.76
CA ASP A 342 10.43 10.78 -11.15
C ASP A 342 8.89 10.92 -10.97
N LEU A 343 8.45 11.69 -9.96
CA LEU A 343 7.05 12.12 -9.76
C LEU A 343 6.61 13.28 -10.67
N GLY A 344 7.45 13.74 -11.61
CA GLY A 344 7.14 14.84 -12.52
C GLY A 344 7.01 16.23 -11.87
N ILE A 345 7.39 16.39 -10.60
CA ILE A 345 7.26 17.65 -9.85
C ILE A 345 8.31 18.64 -10.34
N GLN A 346 7.85 19.82 -10.78
CA GLN A 346 8.74 20.89 -11.22
C GLN A 346 9.44 21.53 -10.01
N VAL A 347 10.76 21.42 -9.95
CA VAL A 347 11.60 21.98 -8.89
C VAL A 347 12.32 23.23 -9.42
N ASP A 348 11.90 24.41 -8.95
CA ASP A 348 12.57 25.69 -9.23
C ASP A 348 13.96 25.74 -8.58
N ARG A 349 14.00 25.51 -7.25
CA ARG A 349 15.21 25.59 -6.45
C ARG A 349 15.39 24.35 -5.58
N TYR A 350 16.60 23.79 -5.57
CA TYR A 350 16.98 22.73 -4.66
C TYR A 350 18.32 23.05 -4.01
N ILE A 351 18.33 23.12 -2.67
CA ILE A 351 19.50 23.46 -1.87
C ILE A 351 19.84 22.28 -0.97
N ALA A 352 21.12 21.92 -0.91
CA ALA A 352 21.62 20.78 -0.13
C ALA A 352 22.74 21.23 0.82
N SER A 353 22.56 20.92 2.11
CA SER A 353 23.68 20.85 3.05
C SER A 353 24.23 19.43 3.04
N GLU A 354 25.53 19.31 2.80
CA GLU A 354 26.29 18.06 2.74
C GLU A 354 27.78 18.41 2.92
N VAL A 355 28.53 17.51 3.53
CA VAL A 355 29.98 17.63 3.79
C VAL A 355 30.79 16.44 3.25
N CYS A 356 30.12 15.40 2.76
CA CYS A 356 30.74 14.28 2.07
C CYS A 356 30.98 14.62 0.58
N GLU A 357 32.24 14.82 0.19
CA GLU A 357 32.62 15.14 -1.20
C GLU A 357 32.13 14.09 -2.21
N ASP A 358 32.06 12.80 -1.83
CA ASP A 358 31.50 11.74 -2.68
C ASP A 358 29.98 11.95 -2.91
N SER A 359 29.21 12.28 -1.86
CA SER A 359 27.78 12.60 -1.97
C SER A 359 27.54 13.84 -2.85
N ILE A 360 28.36 14.88 -2.68
CA ILE A 360 28.32 16.11 -3.47
C ILE A 360 28.59 15.79 -4.94
N THR A 361 29.66 15.04 -5.22
CA THR A 361 30.05 14.62 -6.57
C THR A 361 28.96 13.80 -7.25
N VAL A 362 28.38 12.82 -6.56
CA VAL A 362 27.27 12.00 -7.09
C VAL A 362 26.07 12.86 -7.46
N GLY A 363 25.64 13.78 -6.58
CA GLY A 363 24.49 14.64 -6.85
C GLY A 363 24.76 15.68 -7.96
N MET A 364 25.95 16.28 -8.00
CA MET A 364 26.37 17.18 -9.09
C MET A 364 26.30 16.50 -10.45
N VAL A 365 26.83 15.27 -10.57
CA VAL A 365 26.81 14.49 -11.82
C VAL A 365 25.39 14.01 -12.16
N ARG A 366 24.68 13.38 -11.22
CA ARG A 366 23.32 12.83 -11.42
C ARG A 366 22.28 13.90 -11.74
N HIS A 367 22.50 15.14 -11.30
CA HIS A 367 21.52 16.22 -11.43
C HIS A 367 22.05 17.45 -12.18
N GLN A 368 23.13 17.30 -12.95
CA GLN A 368 23.61 18.29 -13.92
C GLN A 368 23.88 19.67 -13.28
N GLY A 369 24.44 19.68 -12.07
CA GLY A 369 24.72 20.91 -11.31
C GLY A 369 23.48 21.68 -10.81
N LYS A 370 22.26 21.14 -10.92
CA LYS A 370 21.01 21.81 -10.47
C LYS A 370 20.82 21.87 -8.95
N ILE A 371 21.79 21.40 -8.16
CA ILE A 371 21.77 21.50 -6.69
C ILE A 371 22.69 22.63 -6.27
N MET A 372 22.17 23.58 -5.47
CA MET A 372 22.99 24.53 -4.74
C MET A 372 23.52 23.86 -3.47
N TYR A 373 24.79 23.49 -3.46
CA TYR A 373 25.46 22.95 -2.28
C TYR A 373 25.95 24.08 -1.36
N VAL A 374 25.68 23.96 -0.05
CA VAL A 374 25.98 25.01 0.94
C VAL A 374 26.93 24.55 2.06
N GLY A 375 27.49 23.34 1.95
CA GLY A 375 28.42 22.77 2.92
C GLY A 375 27.72 22.37 4.23
N ASP A 376 28.44 22.55 5.35
CA ASP A 376 28.01 22.14 6.69
C ASP A 376 26.76 22.90 7.19
N VAL A 377 25.77 22.14 7.67
CA VAL A 377 24.46 22.65 8.13
C VAL A 377 24.60 23.68 9.25
N ARG A 378 25.65 23.56 10.08
CA ARG A 378 25.94 24.46 11.20
C ARG A 378 26.35 25.86 10.76
N ASN A 379 26.75 26.03 9.50
CA ASN A 379 27.09 27.32 8.89
C ASN A 379 25.87 27.99 8.21
N VAL A 380 24.72 27.30 8.13
CA VAL A 380 23.49 27.87 7.54
C VAL A 380 22.80 28.75 8.57
N THR A 381 22.72 30.05 8.29
CA THR A 381 22.12 31.05 9.19
C THR A 381 20.70 31.42 8.77
N GLN A 382 19.92 31.99 9.69
CA GLN A 382 18.59 32.55 9.39
C GLN A 382 18.61 33.55 8.23
N LYS A 383 19.71 34.33 8.10
CA LYS A 383 19.90 35.24 6.97
C LYS A 383 19.95 34.46 5.65
N HIS A 384 20.71 33.37 5.58
CA HIS A 384 20.76 32.52 4.39
C HIS A 384 19.38 31.95 4.06
N ILE A 385 18.63 31.47 5.05
CA ILE A 385 17.25 30.96 4.83
C ILE A 385 16.31 32.05 4.28
N GLN A 386 16.48 33.31 4.69
CA GLN A 386 15.72 34.44 4.14
C GLN A 386 16.15 34.85 2.72
N GLU A 387 17.45 34.80 2.41
CA GLU A 387 17.99 35.10 1.07
C GLU A 387 17.73 33.98 0.05
N TRP A 388 17.62 32.74 0.52
CA TRP A 388 17.43 31.55 -0.33
C TRP A 388 15.97 31.12 -0.49
N GLY A 389 15.08 31.57 0.40
CA GLY A 389 13.66 31.20 0.40
C GLY A 389 12.78 32.00 -0.59
N PRO A 390 11.44 31.88 -0.47
CA PRO A 390 10.72 30.95 0.41
C PRO A 390 10.99 29.48 0.05
N PHE A 391 10.71 28.56 0.98
CA PHE A 391 10.83 27.12 0.80
C PHE A 391 9.50 26.44 1.08
N ASP A 392 9.00 25.62 0.16
CA ASP A 392 7.72 24.92 0.31
C ASP A 392 7.88 23.47 0.82
N LEU A 393 9.11 22.94 0.81
CA LEU A 393 9.46 21.61 1.31
C LEU A 393 10.82 21.63 2.05
N VAL A 394 10.84 21.19 3.31
CA VAL A 394 12.06 21.06 4.14
C VAL A 394 12.30 19.61 4.55
N ILE A 395 13.47 19.07 4.23
CA ILE A 395 13.75 17.62 4.30
C ILE A 395 15.11 17.35 4.94
N GLY A 396 15.22 16.25 5.68
CA GLY A 396 16.51 15.83 6.25
C GLY A 396 16.49 14.47 6.94
N GLY A 397 17.68 13.92 7.12
CA GLY A 397 17.93 12.78 8.01
C GLY A 397 19.33 12.92 8.60
N SER A 398 19.43 13.15 9.91
CA SER A 398 20.73 13.34 10.57
C SER A 398 21.46 12.00 10.75
N PRO A 399 22.81 11.98 10.82
CA PRO A 399 23.57 10.74 10.94
C PRO A 399 23.12 9.88 12.13
N CYS A 400 22.68 8.66 11.84
CA CYS A 400 22.06 7.77 12.83
C CYS A 400 23.06 7.10 13.80
N ASN A 401 24.36 7.21 13.55
CA ASN A 401 25.40 6.44 14.25
C ASN A 401 25.42 6.67 15.76
N ASP A 402 25.20 7.90 16.23
CA ASP A 402 25.13 8.21 17.66
C ASP A 402 23.73 8.01 18.27
N LEU A 403 22.68 7.83 17.45
CA LEU A 403 21.31 7.55 17.90
C LEU A 403 21.04 6.05 18.03
N SER A 404 21.69 5.23 17.21
CA SER A 404 21.41 3.81 17.03
C SER A 404 21.88 2.95 18.20
N ILE A 405 20.97 2.20 18.82
CA ILE A 405 21.24 1.34 20.00
C ILE A 405 22.19 0.18 19.68
N VAL A 406 22.30 -0.22 18.41
CA VAL A 406 23.23 -1.29 17.98
C VAL A 406 24.69 -0.82 17.93
N ASN A 407 24.95 0.48 18.04
CA ASN A 407 26.29 1.02 18.23
C ASN A 407 26.64 1.04 19.75
N PRO A 408 27.65 0.27 20.21
CA PRO A 408 28.10 0.31 21.61
C PRO A 408 28.73 1.65 22.01
N ALA A 409 29.31 2.38 21.05
CA ALA A 409 29.99 3.66 21.24
C ALA A 409 29.09 4.88 20.96
N ARG A 410 27.77 4.69 20.89
CA ARG A 410 26.79 5.75 20.61
C ARG A 410 26.80 6.82 21.70
N LYS A 411 26.63 8.10 21.32
CA LYS A 411 26.60 9.22 22.27
C LYS A 411 25.20 9.76 22.60
N GLY A 412 24.16 9.33 21.89
CA GLY A 412 22.77 9.79 22.07
C GLY A 412 22.46 11.12 21.40
N LEU A 413 21.21 11.57 21.49
CA LEU A 413 20.67 12.73 20.77
C LEU A 413 21.42 14.05 21.03
N TYR A 414 21.92 14.24 22.25
CA TYR A 414 22.51 15.51 22.68
C TYR A 414 24.02 15.63 22.37
N GLU A 415 24.64 14.57 21.88
CA GLU A 415 26.09 14.48 21.74
C GLU A 415 26.55 13.91 20.39
N GLY A 416 27.85 14.01 20.12
CA GLY A 416 28.46 13.49 18.88
C GLY A 416 27.81 14.05 17.61
N THR A 417 27.35 13.16 16.74
CA THR A 417 26.58 13.46 15.52
C THR A 417 25.08 13.54 15.74
N GLY A 418 24.54 13.00 16.85
CA GLY A 418 23.11 13.02 17.17
C GLY A 418 22.56 14.45 17.25
N ARG A 419 23.39 15.38 17.75
CA ARG A 419 23.06 16.81 17.87
C ARG A 419 22.70 17.49 16.54
N LEU A 420 23.06 16.92 15.39
CA LEU A 420 22.71 17.46 14.07
C LEU A 420 21.19 17.40 13.79
N PHE A 421 20.43 16.64 14.58
CA PHE A 421 18.96 16.78 14.64
C PHE A 421 18.53 18.22 14.99
N PHE A 422 19.20 18.89 15.92
CA PHE A 422 18.83 20.23 16.35
C PHE A 422 19.07 21.30 15.27
N GLU A 423 20.01 21.06 14.36
CA GLU A 423 20.20 21.92 13.19
C GLU A 423 19.05 21.78 12.19
N PHE A 424 18.56 20.55 11.95
CA PHE A 424 17.33 20.35 11.17
C PHE A 424 16.13 21.06 11.84
N TYR A 425 15.93 20.86 13.14
CA TYR A 425 14.84 21.53 13.89
C TYR A 425 14.93 23.07 13.80
N ARG A 426 16.13 23.63 13.96
CA ARG A 426 16.39 25.07 13.83
C ARG A 426 16.04 25.58 12.44
N LEU A 427 16.58 24.96 11.39
CA LEU A 427 16.33 25.38 10.00
C LEU A 427 14.86 25.18 9.58
N LEU A 428 14.20 24.13 10.06
CA LEU A 428 12.76 23.92 9.89
C LEU A 428 11.93 25.07 10.50
N HIS A 429 12.32 25.57 11.67
CA HIS A 429 11.66 26.72 12.29
C HIS A 429 11.99 28.04 11.54
N GLU A 430 13.23 28.23 11.07
CA GLU A 430 13.64 29.40 10.30
C GLU A 430 12.97 29.49 8.90
N ALA A 431 12.61 28.36 8.29
CA ALA A 431 11.99 28.28 6.96
C ALA A 431 10.44 28.24 6.95
N ARG A 432 9.81 28.01 8.11
CA ARG A 432 8.35 27.92 8.28
C ARG A 432 7.66 29.24 7.86
N PRO A 433 6.48 29.20 7.21
CA PRO A 433 5.62 30.37 7.03
C PRO A 433 5.39 31.12 8.35
N LYS A 434 5.21 32.43 8.26
CA LYS A 434 4.75 33.24 9.40
C LYS A 434 3.25 33.04 9.61
N GLU A 435 2.75 33.31 10.81
CA GLU A 435 1.31 33.30 11.06
C GLU A 435 0.61 34.29 10.10
N GLY A 436 -0.39 33.81 9.34
CA GLY A 436 -1.06 34.56 8.28
C GLY A 436 -0.46 34.40 6.86
N ASP A 437 0.61 33.62 6.69
CA ASP A 437 1.12 33.17 5.39
C ASP A 437 0.56 31.76 5.07
N ASP A 438 -0.62 31.72 4.44
CA ASP A 438 -1.38 30.48 4.13
C ASP A 438 -0.75 29.62 3.01
N ARG A 439 0.51 29.87 2.61
CA ARG A 439 1.18 29.07 1.57
C ARG A 439 1.38 27.61 2.03
N PRO A 440 1.22 26.61 1.14
CA PRO A 440 1.53 25.23 1.48
C PRO A 440 2.98 25.08 1.94
N PHE A 441 3.19 24.46 3.09
CA PHE A 441 4.52 24.21 3.65
C PHE A 441 4.62 22.79 4.18
N PHE A 442 5.55 22.04 3.62
CA PHE A 442 5.76 20.63 3.92
C PHE A 442 7.13 20.39 4.54
N TRP A 443 7.21 19.38 5.39
CA TRP A 443 8.47 18.92 5.94
C TRP A 443 8.48 17.42 6.28
N LEU A 444 9.67 16.84 6.24
CA LEU A 444 9.93 15.43 6.57
C LEU A 444 11.31 15.24 7.21
N PHE A 445 11.37 14.48 8.30
CA PHE A 445 12.60 14.06 8.97
C PHE A 445 12.68 12.53 9.08
N GLU A 446 13.78 11.92 8.62
CA GLU A 446 14.04 10.47 8.68
C GLU A 446 15.07 10.12 9.77
N ASN A 447 14.85 8.99 10.46
CA ASN A 447 15.93 8.30 11.15
C ASN A 447 15.69 6.81 11.43
N VAL A 448 16.67 6.12 12.02
CA VAL A 448 16.58 4.68 12.31
C VAL A 448 15.52 4.31 13.35
N VAL A 449 14.83 3.19 13.13
CA VAL A 449 13.90 2.61 14.13
C VAL A 449 14.62 2.14 15.40
N ALA A 450 15.85 1.64 15.24
CA ALA A 450 16.70 1.16 16.32
C ALA A 450 17.37 2.28 17.13
N MET A 451 16.66 3.39 17.41
CA MET A 451 17.15 4.45 18.29
C MET A 451 16.69 4.27 19.74
N GLY A 452 17.31 5.00 20.68
CA GLY A 452 16.89 4.99 22.08
C GLY A 452 15.46 5.51 22.26
N VAL A 453 14.71 4.92 23.21
CA VAL A 453 13.31 5.32 23.49
C VAL A 453 13.21 6.76 24.00
N SER A 454 14.23 7.20 24.76
CA SER A 454 14.44 8.61 25.13
C SER A 454 14.60 9.51 23.90
N ASP A 455 15.51 9.15 22.99
CA ASP A 455 15.86 9.94 21.82
C ASP A 455 14.66 10.06 20.87
N LYS A 456 13.94 8.94 20.62
CA LYS A 456 12.67 8.92 19.86
C LYS A 456 11.65 9.87 20.45
N ARG A 457 11.40 9.77 21.76
CA ARG A 457 10.43 10.60 22.48
C ARG A 457 10.80 12.08 22.42
N ASP A 458 12.08 12.40 22.57
CA ASP A 458 12.53 13.80 22.64
C ASP A 458 12.60 14.43 21.24
N ILE A 459 13.03 13.72 20.19
CA ILE A 459 12.81 14.12 18.78
C ILE A 459 11.33 14.43 18.53
N SER A 460 10.42 13.53 18.95
CA SER A 460 8.97 13.70 18.77
C SER A 460 8.39 14.91 19.50
N ARG A 461 9.00 15.32 20.63
CA ARG A 461 8.64 16.53 21.37
C ARG A 461 9.11 17.80 20.64
N PHE A 462 10.34 17.82 20.15
CA PHE A 462 10.86 18.96 19.37
C PHE A 462 10.13 19.12 18.03
N LEU A 463 9.76 18.02 17.36
CA LEU A 463 9.03 18.04 16.09
C LEU A 463 7.50 18.11 16.24
N GLU A 464 6.98 18.24 17.47
CA GLU A 464 5.55 18.32 17.80
C GLU A 464 4.67 17.21 17.16
N SER A 465 5.27 16.05 16.86
CA SER A 465 4.66 14.97 16.07
C SER A 465 5.26 13.61 16.43
N ASN A 466 4.50 12.53 16.22
CA ASN A 466 4.99 11.17 16.40
C ASN A 466 5.54 10.62 15.07
N PRO A 467 6.54 9.72 15.10
CA PRO A 467 7.05 9.09 13.89
C PRO A 467 6.17 7.94 13.43
N VAL A 468 6.14 7.78 12.11
CA VAL A 468 5.62 6.61 11.41
C VAL A 468 6.74 5.61 11.26
N MET A 469 6.45 4.31 11.42
CA MET A 469 7.40 3.23 11.18
C MET A 469 7.11 2.62 9.82
N ILE A 470 7.98 2.88 8.84
CA ILE A 470 7.89 2.31 7.49
C ILE A 470 9.09 1.39 7.29
N ASP A 471 8.94 0.26 6.60
CA ASP A 471 10.03 -0.68 6.33
C ASP A 471 10.09 -0.99 4.84
N ALA A 472 11.23 -0.66 4.22
CA ALA A 472 11.46 -0.82 2.79
C ALA A 472 11.17 -2.23 2.25
N LYS A 473 11.05 -3.27 3.08
CA LYS A 473 10.66 -4.64 2.68
C LYS A 473 9.35 -4.70 1.89
N GLU A 474 8.46 -3.73 2.06
CA GLU A 474 7.11 -3.76 1.48
C GLU A 474 7.09 -3.26 0.03
N VAL A 475 8.11 -2.49 -0.36
CA VAL A 475 8.30 -1.90 -1.70
C VAL A 475 9.63 -2.29 -2.36
N SER A 476 10.56 -2.91 -1.64
CA SER A 476 11.91 -3.26 -2.08
C SER A 476 12.39 -4.60 -1.51
N ALA A 477 13.56 -5.07 -1.95
CA ALA A 477 14.16 -6.32 -1.47
C ALA A 477 14.99 -6.18 -0.17
N ALA A 478 14.92 -5.04 0.53
CA ALA A 478 15.74 -4.76 1.71
C ALA A 478 14.90 -4.56 2.98
N HIS A 479 15.26 -5.24 4.07
CA HIS A 479 14.76 -4.88 5.41
C HIS A 479 15.43 -3.59 5.88
N ARG A 480 14.67 -2.50 5.97
CA ARG A 480 15.19 -1.16 6.29
C ARG A 480 14.10 -0.36 7.02
N ALA A 481 13.64 -0.86 8.17
CA ALA A 481 12.72 -0.12 9.04
C ALA A 481 13.29 1.27 9.41
N ARG A 482 12.50 2.33 9.18
CA ARG A 482 12.79 3.75 9.44
C ARG A 482 11.62 4.47 10.10
N TYR A 483 11.96 5.49 10.89
CA TYR A 483 11.04 6.43 11.49
C TYR A 483 10.97 7.70 10.65
N PHE A 484 9.75 8.13 10.31
CA PHE A 484 9.48 9.35 9.57
C PHE A 484 8.59 10.29 10.38
N TRP A 485 9.06 11.49 10.68
CA TRP A 485 8.28 12.59 11.26
C TRP A 485 7.99 13.61 10.16
N GLY A 486 6.81 14.22 10.13
CA GLY A 486 6.50 15.20 9.09
C GLY A 486 5.06 15.68 9.09
N ASN A 487 4.71 16.43 8.06
CA ASN A 487 3.33 16.82 7.75
C ASN A 487 2.93 16.50 6.30
N LEU A 488 3.64 15.59 5.62
CA LEU A 488 3.28 15.16 4.28
C LEU A 488 1.87 14.53 4.27
N PRO A 489 0.97 14.94 3.36
CA PRO A 489 -0.35 14.33 3.24
C PRO A 489 -0.19 12.84 2.93
N GLY A 490 -0.75 11.98 3.77
CA GLY A 490 -0.67 10.53 3.52
C GLY A 490 0.55 9.81 4.10
N MET A 491 1.15 10.22 5.23
CA MET A 491 2.34 9.53 5.81
C MET A 491 2.28 8.50 6.99
N ASN A 492 1.22 8.32 7.83
CA ASN A 492 1.12 7.32 8.96
C ASN A 492 0.24 6.01 8.77
N ARG A 493 0.71 4.86 8.26
CA ARG A 493 -0.14 3.67 7.94
C ARG A 493 -0.21 2.60 9.04
#